data_AF-A0A950RC11-F1
#
_entry.id   AF-A0A950RC11-F1
#
_cell.length_a   1.000
_cell.length_b   1.000
_cell.length_c   1.000
_cell.angle_alpha   90.00
_cell.angle_beta   90.00
_cell.angle_gamma   90.00
#
_symmetry.space_group_name_H-M   'P 1'
#
loop_
_entity.id
_entity.type
_entity.pdbx_description
1 polymer ?
#
loop_
_entity_poly.entity_id
_entity_poly.type
_entity_poly.pdbx_seq_one_letter_code
_entity_poly.pdbx_strand_id
1 'polypeptide(L)'
;AVTYEVTDATIDSQIADLQNTGANALLVAATPKFAAQSIRKVHDLNWKPMFFMTNVSISVGAVMRPAGPENGVGIITTLYLKDPADPAWDSDAGMQGFKQFMAKYLPGADVTDGGYVAGYAASHTMRHVLEACGGDFSRATVMKQVLSLHEAENPVLLPGIKLNTSPTNYHPCRALQPARWDGKTWVRFGEVIEGVAT
;
A
#
# COMPACT_ATOMS: atom_id res chain seq x y z
N ALA A 1 1.16 -14.77 -18.17
CA ALA A 1 0.34 -14.11 -17.15
C ALA A 1 -1.03 -14.78 -17.13
N VAL A 2 -1.71 -14.78 -15.99
CA VAL A 2 -3.07 -15.32 -15.81
C VAL A 2 -3.92 -14.25 -15.12
N THR A 3 -5.24 -14.31 -15.27
CA THR A 3 -6.18 -13.33 -14.72
C THR A 3 -7.19 -14.00 -13.78
N TYR A 4 -7.88 -13.19 -12.97
CA TYR A 4 -8.98 -13.62 -12.10
C TYR A 4 -10.04 -12.52 -12.06
N GLU A 5 -11.28 -12.90 -11.76
CA GLU A 5 -12.39 -11.98 -11.55
C GLU A 5 -12.63 -11.74 -10.06
N VAL A 6 -13.06 -10.53 -9.70
CA VAL A 6 -13.31 -10.19 -8.29
C VAL A 6 -14.45 -11.01 -7.67
N THR A 7 -15.32 -11.57 -8.51
CA THR A 7 -16.41 -12.47 -8.13
C THR A 7 -15.96 -13.92 -7.94
N ASP A 8 -14.72 -14.26 -8.32
CA ASP A 8 -14.22 -15.62 -8.19
C ASP A 8 -14.14 -16.06 -6.73
N ALA A 9 -14.43 -17.34 -6.51
CA ALA A 9 -14.31 -17.94 -5.19
C ALA A 9 -12.83 -18.05 -4.78
N THR A 10 -11.97 -18.45 -5.71
CA THR A 10 -10.54 -18.72 -5.50
C THR A 10 -9.71 -18.45 -6.75
N ILE A 11 -8.39 -18.41 -6.60
CA ILE A 11 -7.40 -18.29 -7.67
C ILE A 11 -6.38 -19.46 -7.67
N ASP A 12 -6.72 -20.57 -7.01
CA ASP A 12 -5.76 -21.67 -6.80
C ASP A 12 -5.25 -22.28 -8.12
N SER A 13 -6.13 -22.38 -9.12
CA SER A 13 -5.77 -22.85 -10.47
C SER A 13 -4.77 -21.90 -11.15
N GLN A 14 -4.99 -20.58 -11.05
CA GLN A 14 -4.13 -19.57 -11.63
C GLN A 14 -2.71 -19.67 -11.08
N ILE A 15 -2.56 -19.87 -9.76
CA ILE A 15 -1.25 -20.02 -9.13
C ILE A 15 -0.58 -21.34 -9.53
N ALA A 16 -1.33 -22.44 -9.61
CA ALA A 16 -0.80 -23.73 -10.07
C ALA A 16 -0.33 -23.65 -11.53
N ASP A 17 -1.11 -23.00 -12.40
CA ASP A 17 -0.74 -22.78 -13.81
C ASP A 17 0.54 -21.94 -13.92
N LEU A 18 0.69 -20.91 -13.09
CA LEU A 18 1.92 -20.11 -13.03
C LEU A 18 3.11 -20.95 -12.54
N GLN A 19 2.96 -21.79 -11.52
CA GLN A 19 4.03 -22.70 -11.09
C GLN A 19 4.47 -23.63 -12.23
N ASN A 20 3.52 -24.19 -12.96
CA ASN A 20 3.77 -25.13 -14.07
C ASN A 20 4.56 -24.50 -15.23
N THR A 21 4.62 -23.17 -15.33
CA THR A 21 5.49 -22.49 -16.30
C THR A 21 6.98 -22.64 -16.00
N GLY A 22 7.34 -23.06 -14.78
CA GLY A 22 8.74 -23.12 -14.33
C GLY A 22 9.33 -21.76 -13.97
N ALA A 23 8.49 -20.71 -13.82
CA ALA A 23 8.94 -19.38 -13.42
C ALA A 23 9.63 -19.39 -12.04
N ASN A 24 10.73 -18.64 -11.94
CA ASN A 24 11.48 -18.44 -10.70
C ASN A 24 11.10 -17.15 -9.97
N ALA A 25 10.20 -16.35 -10.54
CA ALA A 25 9.66 -15.13 -9.97
C ALA A 25 8.15 -15.10 -10.16
N LEU A 26 7.45 -14.54 -9.16
CA LEU A 26 6.01 -14.38 -9.14
C LEU A 26 5.70 -12.95 -8.72
N LEU A 27 4.92 -12.24 -9.53
CA LEU A 27 4.30 -10.97 -9.14
C LEU A 27 2.81 -11.19 -8.97
N VAL A 28 2.30 -10.93 -7.76
CA VAL A 28 0.86 -10.91 -7.47
C VAL A 28 0.40 -9.47 -7.33
N ALA A 29 -0.39 -9.04 -8.31
CA ALA A 29 -1.15 -7.80 -8.29
C ALA A 29 -2.62 -8.15 -8.06
N ALA A 30 -3.02 -8.31 -6.79
CA ALA A 30 -4.34 -8.82 -6.44
C ALA A 30 -5.00 -8.08 -5.27
N THR A 31 -6.32 -8.07 -5.21
CA THR A 31 -7.05 -7.52 -4.05
C THR A 31 -6.85 -8.42 -2.82
N PRO A 32 -7.08 -7.92 -1.59
CA PRO A 32 -6.64 -8.59 -0.36
C PRO A 32 -7.00 -10.08 -0.22
N LYS A 33 -8.23 -10.46 -0.57
CA LYS A 33 -8.68 -11.86 -0.52
C LYS A 33 -7.79 -12.77 -1.40
N PHE A 34 -7.61 -12.39 -2.65
CA PHE A 34 -6.88 -13.17 -3.64
C PHE A 34 -5.36 -13.10 -3.41
N ALA A 35 -4.87 -11.99 -2.87
CA ALA A 35 -3.50 -11.88 -2.37
C ALA A 35 -3.22 -12.92 -1.27
N ALA A 36 -4.10 -13.04 -0.28
CA ALA A 36 -3.96 -14.02 0.79
C ALA A 36 -4.08 -15.47 0.27
N GLN A 37 -4.99 -15.73 -0.67
CA GLN A 37 -5.10 -17.03 -1.36
C GLN A 37 -3.83 -17.36 -2.13
N SER A 38 -3.22 -16.38 -2.82
CA SER A 38 -1.96 -16.57 -3.55
C SER A 38 -0.85 -17.05 -2.62
N ILE A 39 -0.67 -16.38 -1.48
CA ILE A 39 0.36 -16.71 -0.50
C ILE A 39 0.19 -18.14 0.01
N ARG A 40 -1.03 -18.50 0.44
CA ARG A 40 -1.33 -19.86 0.90
C ARG A 40 -1.06 -20.88 -0.21
N LYS A 41 -1.53 -20.63 -1.42
CA LYS A 41 -1.36 -21.57 -2.53
C LYS A 41 0.10 -21.77 -2.93
N VAL A 42 0.89 -20.69 -2.96
CA VAL A 42 2.34 -20.78 -3.20
C VAL A 42 3.02 -21.64 -2.13
N HIS A 43 2.64 -21.44 -0.86
CA HIS A 43 3.14 -22.23 0.25
C HIS A 43 2.74 -23.71 0.14
N ASP A 44 1.47 -24.01 -0.10
CA ASP A 44 0.92 -25.38 -0.23
C ASP A 44 1.56 -26.15 -1.39
N LEU A 45 1.91 -25.47 -2.47
CA LEU A 45 2.63 -26.03 -3.61
C LEU A 45 4.14 -26.22 -3.35
N ASN A 46 4.62 -25.82 -2.17
CA ASN A 46 6.04 -25.71 -1.82
C ASN A 46 6.85 -24.96 -2.89
N TRP A 47 6.23 -23.99 -3.56
CA TRP A 47 6.88 -23.20 -4.60
C TRP A 47 7.69 -22.09 -3.95
N LYS A 48 8.95 -21.91 -4.39
CA LYS A 48 9.88 -20.92 -3.83
C LYS A 48 10.30 -19.87 -4.88
N PRO A 49 9.36 -19.13 -5.49
CA PRO A 49 9.72 -18.06 -6.40
C PRO A 49 10.26 -16.86 -5.62
N MET A 50 10.98 -15.98 -6.30
CA MET A 50 11.10 -14.60 -5.85
C MET A 50 9.72 -13.96 -5.91
N PHE A 51 9.11 -13.76 -4.75
CA PHE A 51 7.70 -13.45 -4.65
C PHE A 51 7.49 -11.96 -4.35
N PHE A 52 6.91 -11.26 -5.31
CA PHE A 52 6.56 -9.84 -5.24
C PHE A 52 5.06 -9.64 -5.09
N MET A 53 4.69 -8.63 -4.31
CA MET A 53 3.30 -8.19 -4.17
C MET A 53 3.19 -6.67 -4.35
N THR A 54 2.12 -6.22 -4.99
CA THR A 54 1.82 -4.79 -5.11
C THR A 54 1.39 -4.19 -3.76
N ASN A 55 1.59 -2.89 -3.56
CA ASN A 55 1.23 -2.18 -2.32
C ASN A 55 -0.26 -2.31 -1.91
N VAL A 56 -1.17 -2.61 -2.84
CA VAL A 56 -2.60 -2.88 -2.56
C VAL A 56 -2.79 -4.20 -1.80
N SER A 57 -1.82 -5.11 -1.90
CA SER A 57 -1.94 -6.52 -1.54
C SER A 57 -1.23 -6.88 -0.24
N ILE A 58 -0.77 -5.90 0.55
CA ILE A 58 0.20 -6.14 1.64
C ILE A 58 -0.29 -5.75 3.05
N SER A 59 -1.58 -5.47 3.18
CA SER A 59 -2.19 -5.15 4.47
C SER A 59 -1.94 -6.28 5.48
N VAL A 60 -1.38 -5.94 6.65
CA VAL A 60 -1.06 -6.95 7.67
C VAL A 60 -2.33 -7.61 8.19
N GLY A 61 -3.35 -6.81 8.54
CA GLY A 61 -4.64 -7.29 9.01
C GLY A 61 -5.43 -8.04 7.93
N ALA A 62 -5.50 -7.48 6.72
CA ALA A 62 -6.39 -7.99 5.67
C ALA A 62 -5.76 -9.05 4.75
N VAL A 63 -4.43 -9.18 4.72
CA VAL A 63 -3.72 -10.13 3.84
C VAL A 63 -2.80 -11.05 4.62
N MET A 64 -1.79 -10.50 5.30
CA MET A 64 -0.70 -11.32 5.85
C MET A 64 -1.18 -12.24 6.98
N ARG A 65 -2.09 -11.76 7.85
CA ARG A 65 -2.71 -12.60 8.88
C ARG A 65 -3.60 -13.71 8.28
N PRO A 66 -4.58 -13.43 7.40
CA PRO A 66 -5.37 -14.48 6.75
C PRO A 66 -4.55 -15.47 5.90
N ALA A 67 -3.40 -15.04 5.39
CA ALA A 67 -2.51 -15.89 4.61
C ALA A 67 -1.72 -16.89 5.45
N GLY A 68 -1.67 -16.74 6.78
CA GLY A 68 -0.63 -17.35 7.61
C GLY A 68 0.66 -16.53 7.49
N PRO A 69 1.00 -15.69 8.49
CA PRO A 69 2.15 -14.79 8.41
C PRO A 69 3.47 -15.47 8.02
N GLU A 70 3.67 -16.71 8.46
CA GLU A 70 4.81 -17.56 8.14
C GLU A 70 4.90 -17.95 6.66
N ASN A 71 3.77 -18.10 5.98
CA ASN A 71 3.71 -18.48 4.57
C ASN A 71 4.24 -17.39 3.64
N GLY A 72 4.23 -16.13 4.10
CA GLY A 72 4.68 -14.98 3.35
C GLY A 72 6.12 -14.53 3.64
N VAL A 73 6.87 -15.24 4.50
CA VAL A 73 8.23 -14.81 4.87
C VAL A 73 9.10 -14.70 3.62
N GLY A 74 9.75 -13.56 3.44
CA GLY A 74 10.60 -13.27 2.29
C GLY A 74 9.91 -12.61 1.11
N ILE A 75 8.58 -12.46 1.12
CA ILE A 75 7.86 -11.69 0.10
C ILE A 75 8.39 -10.26 0.08
N ILE A 76 8.54 -9.71 -1.13
CA ILE A 76 9.03 -8.36 -1.38
C ILE A 76 7.88 -7.48 -1.88
N THR A 77 7.85 -6.24 -1.41
CA THR A 77 6.92 -5.23 -1.88
C THR A 77 7.58 -3.86 -1.90
N THR A 78 6.81 -2.84 -2.23
CA THR A 78 7.16 -1.43 -2.08
C THR A 78 6.16 -0.73 -1.19
N LEU A 79 6.66 0.14 -0.32
CA LEU A 79 5.88 0.96 0.59
C LEU A 79 6.01 2.44 0.20
N TYR A 80 4.93 3.19 0.42
CA TYR A 80 4.95 4.65 0.40
C TYR A 80 4.30 5.26 1.66
N LEU A 81 3.49 4.46 2.34
CA LEU A 81 2.87 4.77 3.63
C LEU A 81 3.61 4.05 4.76
N LYS A 82 3.53 4.62 5.95
CA LYS A 82 3.86 3.95 7.21
C LYS A 82 2.86 2.83 7.46
N ASP A 83 3.35 1.66 7.86
CA ASP A 83 2.50 0.53 8.21
C ASP A 83 2.01 0.69 9.67
N PRO A 84 0.70 0.68 9.95
CA PRO A 84 0.19 0.78 11.32
C PRO A 84 0.54 -0.41 12.22
N ALA A 85 0.93 -1.55 11.64
CA ALA A 85 1.41 -2.73 12.36
C ALA A 85 2.94 -2.75 12.57
N ASP A 86 3.69 -1.80 12.00
CA ASP A 86 5.13 -1.67 12.23
C ASP A 86 5.39 -0.87 13.53
N PRO A 87 5.99 -1.50 14.56
CA PRO A 87 6.25 -0.86 15.85
C PRO A 87 7.21 0.33 15.76
N ALA A 88 7.98 0.46 14.66
CA ALA A 88 8.82 1.63 14.43
C ALA A 88 8.03 2.96 14.42
N TRP A 89 6.71 2.91 14.20
CA TRP A 89 5.85 4.09 14.16
C TRP A 89 5.01 4.33 15.42
N ASP A 90 5.24 3.59 16.51
CA ASP A 90 4.44 3.76 17.74
C ASP A 90 4.57 5.15 18.37
N SER A 91 5.75 5.75 18.24
CA SER A 91 6.04 7.11 18.72
C SER A 91 5.94 8.18 17.63
N ASP A 92 5.56 7.82 16.41
CA ASP A 92 5.44 8.77 15.30
C ASP A 92 4.17 9.62 15.44
N ALA A 93 4.32 10.94 15.42
CA ALA A 93 3.20 11.87 15.63
C ALA A 93 2.09 11.72 14.57
N GLY A 94 2.45 11.44 13.31
CA GLY A 94 1.50 11.22 12.24
C GLY A 94 0.67 9.97 12.44
N MET A 95 1.32 8.87 12.84
CA MET A 95 0.65 7.61 13.16
C MET A 95 -0.14 7.66 14.46
N GLN A 96 0.29 8.43 15.46
CA GLN A 96 -0.52 8.72 16.65
C GLN A 96 -1.78 9.50 16.29
N GLY A 97 -1.68 10.50 15.41
CA GLY A 97 -2.83 11.23 14.87
C GLY A 97 -3.81 10.32 14.12
N PHE A 98 -3.29 9.40 13.31
CA PHE A 98 -4.11 8.36 12.66
C PHE A 98 -4.80 7.45 13.68
N LYS A 99 -4.08 6.90 14.66
CA LYS A 99 -4.64 6.02 15.71
C LYS A 99 -5.73 6.73 16.51
N GLN A 100 -5.54 8.00 16.86
CA GLN A 100 -6.55 8.82 17.54
C GLN A 100 -7.79 9.06 16.66
N PHE A 101 -7.60 9.34 15.38
CA PHE A 101 -8.69 9.50 14.42
C PHE A 101 -9.54 8.21 14.33
N MET A 102 -8.88 7.06 14.18
CA MET A 102 -9.54 5.76 14.12
C MET A 102 -10.31 5.46 15.41
N ALA A 103 -9.68 5.68 16.58
CA ALA A 103 -10.33 5.45 17.87
C ALA A 103 -11.60 6.30 18.06
N LYS A 104 -11.61 7.53 17.56
CA LYS A 104 -12.75 8.44 17.68
C LYS A 104 -13.87 8.14 16.70
N TYR A 105 -13.55 7.88 15.44
CA TYR A 105 -14.54 7.85 14.35
C TYR A 105 -14.89 6.44 13.85
N LEU A 106 -14.01 5.46 14.08
CA LEU A 106 -14.18 4.07 13.65
C LEU A 106 -13.82 3.10 14.78
N PRO A 107 -14.47 3.20 15.95
CA PRO A 107 -14.19 2.32 17.07
C PRO A 107 -14.45 0.85 16.67
N GLY A 108 -13.48 -0.03 16.93
CA GLY A 108 -13.56 -1.45 16.61
C GLY A 108 -13.08 -1.84 15.20
N ALA A 109 -12.71 -0.87 14.36
CA ALA A 109 -12.03 -1.16 13.09
C ALA A 109 -10.66 -1.81 13.32
N ASP A 110 -10.25 -2.73 12.44
CA ASP A 110 -8.90 -3.29 12.46
C ASP A 110 -7.91 -2.24 11.97
N VAL A 111 -7.24 -1.55 12.91
CA VAL A 111 -6.24 -0.53 12.61
C VAL A 111 -5.02 -1.06 11.86
N THR A 112 -4.83 -2.38 11.81
CA THR A 112 -3.76 -3.01 11.03
C THR A 112 -4.14 -3.28 9.57
N ASP A 113 -5.36 -2.90 9.18
CA ASP A 113 -5.70 -2.80 7.77
C ASP A 113 -5.11 -1.52 7.15
N GLY A 114 -4.12 -1.70 6.28
CA GLY A 114 -3.46 -0.61 5.56
C GLY A 114 -4.41 0.26 4.73
N GLY A 115 -5.60 -0.24 4.38
CA GLY A 115 -6.63 0.55 3.71
C GLY A 115 -7.05 1.79 4.49
N TYR A 116 -7.08 1.72 5.82
CA TYR A 116 -7.42 2.87 6.66
C TYR A 116 -6.34 3.96 6.63
N VAL A 117 -5.06 3.58 6.64
CA VAL A 117 -3.96 4.54 6.52
C VAL A 117 -3.94 5.20 5.16
N ALA A 118 -4.22 4.45 4.09
CA ALA A 118 -4.37 5.00 2.75
C ALA A 118 -5.52 6.02 2.65
N GLY A 119 -6.69 5.70 3.25
CA GLY A 119 -7.82 6.62 3.32
C GLY A 119 -7.52 7.89 4.13
N TYR A 120 -6.80 7.75 5.24
CA TYR A 120 -6.34 8.86 6.06
C TYR A 120 -5.36 9.75 5.30
N ALA A 121 -4.39 9.16 4.59
CA ALA A 121 -3.45 9.88 3.73
C ALA A 121 -4.18 10.68 2.65
N ALA A 122 -5.09 10.04 1.91
CA ALA A 122 -5.86 10.70 0.85
C ALA A 122 -6.70 11.87 1.39
N SER A 123 -7.30 11.70 2.57
CA SER A 123 -8.10 12.73 3.24
C SER A 123 -7.25 13.92 3.69
N HIS A 124 -6.03 13.69 4.20
CA HIS A 124 -5.08 14.76 4.52
C HIS A 124 -4.66 15.55 3.28
N THR A 125 -4.36 14.87 2.18
CA THR A 125 -4.03 15.55 0.92
C THR A 125 -5.21 16.36 0.39
N MET A 126 -6.42 15.80 0.42
CA MET A 126 -7.64 16.51 0.03
C MET A 126 -7.87 17.75 0.89
N ARG A 127 -7.71 17.64 2.21
CA ARG A 127 -7.82 18.77 3.13
C ARG A 127 -6.84 19.88 2.77
N HIS A 128 -5.58 19.54 2.52
CA HIS A 128 -4.57 20.52 2.12
C HIS A 128 -4.97 21.28 0.85
N VAL A 129 -5.46 20.58 -0.18
CA VAL A 129 -5.98 21.19 -1.41
C VAL A 129 -7.15 22.13 -1.12
N LEU A 130 -8.12 21.69 -0.30
CA LEU A 130 -9.30 22.49 0.02
C LEU A 130 -8.96 23.75 0.83
N GLU A 131 -8.01 23.67 1.76
CA GLU A 131 -7.49 24.85 2.47
C GLU A 131 -6.84 25.84 1.50
N ALA A 132 -6.06 25.35 0.52
CA ALA A 132 -5.42 26.17 -0.50
C ALA A 132 -6.41 26.85 -1.47
N CYS A 133 -7.65 26.34 -1.60
CA CYS A 133 -8.69 26.98 -2.40
C CYS A 133 -9.15 28.34 -1.83
N GLY A 134 -8.90 28.63 -0.55
CA GLY A 134 -9.23 29.93 0.04
C GLY A 134 -10.72 30.30 0.00
N GLY A 135 -11.61 29.31 -0.04
CA GLY A 135 -13.07 29.49 -0.08
C GLY A 135 -13.71 29.42 -1.47
N ASP A 136 -12.92 29.44 -2.56
CA ASP A 136 -13.43 29.18 -3.91
C ASP A 136 -13.29 27.69 -4.26
N PHE A 137 -14.38 26.95 -4.08
CA PHE A 137 -14.43 25.51 -4.37
C PHE A 137 -14.93 25.20 -5.79
N SER A 138 -14.84 26.17 -6.72
CA SER A 138 -15.11 25.89 -8.13
C SER A 138 -14.17 24.80 -8.66
N ARG A 139 -14.64 24.01 -9.63
CA ARG A 139 -13.83 22.97 -10.28
C ARG A 139 -12.50 23.53 -10.79
N ALA A 140 -12.53 24.74 -11.36
CA ALA A 140 -11.34 25.40 -11.88
C ALA A 140 -10.30 25.65 -10.77
N THR A 141 -10.72 26.19 -9.64
CA THR A 141 -9.83 26.48 -8.51
C THR A 141 -9.35 25.21 -7.82
N VAL A 142 -10.23 24.22 -7.60
CA VAL A 142 -9.82 22.92 -7.06
C VAL A 142 -8.77 22.26 -7.95
N MET A 143 -9.00 22.18 -9.27
CA MET A 143 -8.02 21.59 -10.18
C MET A 143 -6.72 22.39 -10.22
N LYS A 144 -6.77 23.72 -10.13
CA LYS A 144 -5.56 24.54 -10.02
C LYS A 144 -4.72 24.15 -8.79
N GLN A 145 -5.34 23.99 -7.62
CA GLN A 145 -4.62 23.61 -6.40
C GLN A 145 -4.14 22.15 -6.43
N VAL A 146 -4.97 21.22 -6.91
CA VAL A 146 -4.59 19.80 -7.08
C VAL A 146 -3.37 19.66 -7.98
N LEU A 147 -3.21 20.51 -9.00
CA LEU A 147 -2.10 20.47 -9.95
C LEU A 147 -0.91 21.35 -9.56
N SER A 148 -0.92 21.92 -8.36
CA SER A 148 0.13 22.80 -7.83
C SER A 148 0.79 22.25 -6.57
N LEU A 149 0.54 20.98 -6.20
CA LEU A 149 1.24 20.36 -5.08
C LEU A 149 2.74 20.32 -5.36
N HIS A 150 3.52 20.86 -4.44
CA HIS A 150 4.98 20.87 -4.51
C HIS A 150 5.54 20.56 -3.13
N GLU A 151 6.34 19.50 -3.06
CA GLU A 151 6.93 18.97 -1.82
C GLU A 151 5.92 18.84 -0.66
N ALA A 152 4.65 18.60 -0.96
CA ALA A 152 3.58 18.61 0.02
C ALA A 152 3.74 17.42 0.98
N GLU A 153 3.70 17.71 2.28
CA GLU A 153 3.85 16.72 3.32
C GLU A 153 2.54 15.96 3.57
N ASN A 154 2.67 14.72 4.04
CA ASN A 154 1.55 13.95 4.54
C ASN A 154 2.03 13.15 5.77
N PRO A 155 1.29 13.20 6.89
CA PRO A 155 1.77 12.67 8.17
C PRO A 155 2.04 11.17 8.16
N VAL A 156 1.44 10.42 7.24
CA VAL A 156 1.54 8.96 7.18
C VAL A 156 2.34 8.43 5.99
N LEU A 157 2.95 9.31 5.18
CA LEU A 157 3.95 8.89 4.19
C LEU A 157 5.25 8.47 4.87
N LEU A 158 6.02 7.60 4.21
CA LEU A 158 7.37 7.27 4.66
C LEU A 158 8.28 8.52 4.62
N PRO A 159 9.28 8.60 5.52
CA PRO A 159 10.30 9.65 5.48
C PRO A 159 10.97 9.72 4.09
N GLY A 160 11.16 10.94 3.58
CA GLY A 160 11.75 11.18 2.25
C GLY A 160 10.75 11.13 1.09
N ILE A 161 9.48 10.80 1.32
CA ILE A 161 8.44 10.83 0.29
C ILE A 161 7.58 12.09 0.46
N LYS A 162 7.44 12.85 -0.62
CA LYS A 162 6.58 14.05 -0.70
C LYS A 162 5.61 13.95 -1.85
N LEU A 163 4.52 14.71 -1.78
CA LEU A 163 3.53 14.78 -2.83
C LEU A 163 3.82 15.92 -3.81
N ASN A 164 3.83 15.60 -5.10
CA ASN A 164 4.11 16.54 -6.18
C ASN A 164 3.17 16.30 -7.36
N THR A 165 2.63 17.38 -7.93
CA THR A 165 1.76 17.34 -9.11
C THR A 165 2.05 18.55 -9.99
N SER A 166 1.73 18.44 -11.27
CA SER A 166 1.80 19.55 -12.22
C SER A 166 0.66 19.46 -13.24
N PRO A 167 0.43 20.49 -14.06
CA PRO A 167 -0.51 20.41 -15.18
C PRO A 167 -0.21 19.29 -16.19
N THR A 168 1.02 18.74 -16.18
CA THR A 168 1.47 17.64 -17.04
C THR A 168 1.63 16.32 -16.29
N ASN A 169 1.55 16.30 -14.96
CA ASN A 169 1.71 15.10 -14.14
C ASN A 169 0.73 15.07 -12.97
N TYR A 170 -0.24 14.16 -13.06
CA TYR A 170 -1.36 14.03 -12.13
C TYR A 170 -1.11 12.96 -11.05
N HIS A 171 0.12 12.42 -10.96
CA HIS A 171 0.47 11.37 -10.01
C HIS A 171 1.15 11.97 -8.77
N PRO A 172 0.42 12.17 -7.65
CA PRO A 172 0.93 12.91 -6.51
C PRO A 172 2.07 12.20 -5.80
N CYS A 173 2.03 10.87 -5.68
CA CYS A 173 3.07 10.08 -5.03
C CYS A 173 3.83 9.27 -6.07
N ARG A 174 5.13 9.54 -6.21
CA ARG A 174 5.98 8.92 -7.23
C ARG A 174 7.23 8.27 -6.64
N ALA A 175 7.34 8.25 -5.32
CA ALA A 175 8.43 7.61 -4.62
C ALA A 175 7.94 6.42 -3.81
N LEU A 176 8.78 5.39 -3.70
CA LEU A 176 8.50 4.11 -3.08
C LEU A 176 9.77 3.58 -2.41
N GLN A 177 9.65 2.88 -1.29
CA GLN A 177 10.77 2.19 -0.64
C GLN A 177 10.53 0.67 -0.62
N PRO A 178 11.49 -0.16 -1.07
CA PRO A 178 11.36 -1.61 -0.96
C PRO A 178 11.21 -2.09 0.49
N ALA A 179 10.41 -3.14 0.69
CA ALA A 179 10.27 -3.80 1.98
C ALA A 179 10.12 -5.32 1.81
N ARG A 180 10.51 -6.07 2.84
CA ARG A 180 10.42 -7.53 2.89
C ARG A 180 9.65 -7.96 4.12
N TRP A 181 8.74 -8.91 3.95
CA TRP A 181 8.01 -9.50 5.07
C TRP A 181 8.92 -10.44 5.89
N ASP A 182 8.98 -10.23 7.19
CA ASP A 182 9.79 -11.05 8.12
C ASP A 182 8.97 -12.08 8.92
N GLY A 183 7.66 -12.17 8.66
CA GLY A 183 6.71 -12.98 9.44
C GLY A 183 5.88 -12.18 10.45
N LYS A 184 6.23 -10.91 10.69
CA LYS A 184 5.55 -10.03 11.66
C LYS A 184 5.25 -8.65 11.10
N THR A 185 6.19 -8.06 10.36
CA THR A 185 6.07 -6.72 9.79
C THR A 185 6.83 -6.60 8.46
N TRP A 186 6.61 -5.49 7.74
CA TRP A 186 7.33 -5.16 6.52
C TRP A 186 8.62 -4.42 6.85
N VAL A 187 9.75 -5.12 6.77
CA VAL A 187 11.08 -4.54 7.02
C VAL A 187 11.57 -3.82 5.78
N ARG A 188 11.65 -2.49 5.85
CA ARG A 188 12.14 -1.63 4.76
C ARG A 188 13.63 -1.88 4.50
N PHE A 189 14.04 -1.86 3.24
CA PHE A 189 15.44 -1.97 2.83
C PHE A 189 15.74 -1.13 1.60
N GLY A 190 17.01 -0.77 1.41
CA GLY A 190 17.42 0.13 0.33
C GLY A 190 16.93 1.57 0.54
N GLU A 191 17.26 2.42 -0.42
CA GLU A 191 16.85 3.83 -0.43
C GLU A 191 15.44 4.00 -1.00
N VAL A 192 14.89 5.20 -0.81
CA VAL A 192 13.66 5.62 -1.50
C VAL A 192 13.97 5.74 -2.99
N ILE A 193 13.14 5.10 -3.82
CA ILE A 193 13.25 5.10 -5.28
C ILE A 193 12.17 6.04 -5.82
N GLU A 194 12.57 7.00 -6.64
CA GLU A 194 11.66 7.92 -7.32
C GLU A 194 11.39 7.45 -8.76
N GLY A 195 10.13 7.51 -9.18
CA GLY A 195 9.70 7.18 -10.53
C GLY A 195 10.14 8.25 -11.52
N VAL A 196 10.68 7.82 -12.66
CA VAL A 196 11.18 8.69 -13.73
C VAL A 196 10.11 9.69 -14.16
N ALA A 197 10.38 11.00 -14.08
CA ALA A 197 9.51 12.06 -14.62
C ALA A 197 9.28 11.83 -16.12
N THR A 198 8.13 11.26 -16.48
CA THR A 198 7.62 11.18 -17.85
C THR A 198 6.48 12.17 -18.00
#